data_AF-A0A5T2A4B6-F1
#
_entry.id   AF-A0A5T2A4B6-F1
#
_cell.length_a   1.000
_cell.length_b   1.000
_cell.length_c   1.000
_cell.angle_alpha   90.00
_cell.angle_beta   90.00
_cell.angle_gamma   90.00
#
_symmetry.space_group_name_H-M   'P 1'
#
loop_
_entity.id
_entity.type
_entity.pdbx_description
1 polymer ?
#
loop_
_entity_poly.entity_id
_entity_poly.type
_entity_poly.pdbx_seq_one_letter_code
_entity_poly.pdbx_strand_id
1 'polypeptide(L)'
;MNLDFLNEFKLKNKDLNEKLEFLIPDFLVKKAITIIYANGGSGKSYLSAAISKTLCKDARVKSIVYVDMDNPLNVLNERGFGELILNESKFTYIHRSSLKTSAYELL
;
A
#
# COMPACT_ATOMS: atom_id res chain seq x y z
N MET A 1 24.83 7.86 -29.07
CA MET A 1 24.64 7.35 -27.70
C MET A 1 24.54 5.84 -27.82
N ASN A 2 25.45 5.09 -27.20
CA ASN A 2 25.43 3.63 -27.24
C ASN A 2 24.38 3.09 -26.25
N LEU A 3 23.53 2.18 -26.69
CA LEU A 3 22.44 1.57 -25.92
C LEU A 3 22.78 0.18 -25.36
N ASP A 4 24.03 -0.26 -25.45
CA ASP A 4 24.46 -1.59 -25.03
C ASP A 4 24.09 -1.95 -23.58
N PHE A 5 23.99 -0.95 -22.69
CA PHE A 5 23.54 -1.13 -21.30
C PHE A 5 22.12 -1.72 -21.21
N LEU A 6 21.26 -1.51 -22.21
CA LEU A 6 19.91 -2.09 -22.26
C LEU A 6 19.92 -3.62 -22.31
N ASN A 7 21.00 -4.24 -22.80
CA ASN A 7 21.13 -5.70 -22.84
C ASN A 7 21.13 -6.34 -21.45
N GLU A 8 21.53 -5.60 -20.41
CA GLU A 8 21.51 -6.08 -19.02
C GLU A 8 20.08 -6.24 -18.48
N PHE A 9 19.15 -5.42 -18.98
CA PHE A 9 17.75 -5.37 -18.58
C PHE A 9 16.83 -6.24 -19.44
N LYS A 10 17.38 -6.95 -20.44
CA LYS A 10 16.60 -7.88 -21.26
C LYS A 10 16.02 -8.99 -20.38
N LEU A 11 14.71 -9.20 -20.53
CA LEU A 11 14.01 -10.32 -19.93
C LEU A 11 14.65 -11.65 -20.37
N LYS A 12 14.99 -12.49 -19.40
CA LYS A 12 15.57 -13.82 -19.62
C LYS A 12 14.53 -14.86 -19.24
N ASN A 13 14.61 -16.06 -19.83
CA ASN A 13 13.67 -17.15 -19.50
C ASN A 13 13.66 -17.50 -17.99
N LYS A 14 14.79 -17.32 -17.29
CA LYS A 14 14.87 -17.51 -15.84
C LYS A 14 14.01 -16.53 -15.04
N ASP A 15 13.74 -15.35 -15.58
CA ASP A 15 12.95 -14.29 -14.94
C ASP A 15 11.45 -14.61 -15.01
N LEU A 16 11.03 -15.55 -15.88
CA LEU A 16 9.65 -16.03 -15.99
C LEU A 16 9.31 -17.11 -14.96
N ASN A 17 10.29 -17.64 -14.22
CA ASN A 17 10.10 -18.68 -13.20
C ASN A 17 9.75 -18.08 -11.82
N GLU A 18 8.77 -17.19 -11.76
CA GLU A 18 8.23 -16.69 -10.48
C GLU A 18 7.22 -17.69 -9.90
N LYS A 19 7.37 -18.00 -8.61
CA LYS A 19 6.40 -18.83 -7.88
C LYS A 19 5.28 -17.94 -7.34
N LEU A 20 4.04 -18.42 -7.42
CA LEU A 20 2.92 -17.79 -6.74
C LEU A 20 3.17 -17.82 -5.23
N GLU A 21 3.28 -16.64 -4.62
CA GLU A 21 3.45 -16.46 -3.18
C GLU A 21 2.36 -15.52 -2.68
N PHE A 22 1.73 -15.87 -1.56
CA PHE A 22 0.70 -15.04 -0.93
C PHE A 22 1.26 -14.31 0.29
N LEU A 23 0.97 -13.02 0.40
CA LEU A 23 1.12 -12.25 1.63
C LEU A 23 0.00 -12.60 2.62
N ILE A 24 -1.23 -12.75 2.12
CA ILE A 24 -2.37 -13.30 2.86
C ILE A 24 -2.91 -14.49 2.04
N PRO A 25 -2.96 -15.71 2.60
CA PRO A 25 -3.41 -16.90 1.88
C PRO A 25 -4.74 -16.67 1.16
N ASP A 26 -4.79 -17.07 -0.11
CA ASP A 26 -5.97 -17.02 -0.99
C ASP A 26 -6.59 -15.63 -1.19
N PHE A 27 -5.89 -14.56 -0.80
CA PHE A 27 -6.43 -13.19 -0.84
C PHE A 27 -5.46 -12.17 -1.43
N LEU A 28 -4.23 -12.09 -0.90
CA LEU A 28 -3.27 -11.05 -1.30
C LEU A 28 -2.01 -11.68 -1.89
N VAL A 29 -1.87 -11.61 -3.21
CA VAL A 29 -0.71 -12.15 -3.94
C VAL A 29 0.46 -11.17 -3.85
N LYS A 30 1.65 -11.71 -3.56
CA LYS A 30 2.90 -10.95 -3.52
C LYS A 30 3.33 -10.55 -4.94
N LYS A 31 3.94 -9.37 -5.09
CA LYS A 31 4.39 -8.81 -6.39
C LYS A 31 3.25 -8.59 -7.41
N ALA A 32 2.00 -8.56 -6.97
CA ALA A 32 0.85 -8.25 -7.80
C ALA A 32 0.17 -6.94 -7.34
N ILE A 33 -0.37 -6.18 -8.29
CA ILE A 33 -1.25 -5.05 -7.98
C ILE A 33 -2.64 -5.61 -7.70
N THR A 34 -3.19 -5.30 -6.53
CA THR A 34 -4.55 -5.68 -6.13
C THR A 34 -5.41 -4.42 -6.05
N ILE A 35 -6.56 -4.42 -6.74
CA ILE A 35 -7.50 -3.30 -6.75
C ILE A 35 -8.72 -3.68 -5.92
N ILE A 36 -9.02 -2.88 -4.89
CA ILE A 36 -10.24 -3.00 -4.09
C ILE A 36 -11.20 -1.88 -4.52
N TYR A 37 -12.29 -2.23 -5.19
CA TYR A 37 -13.25 -1.28 -5.73
C TYR A 37 -14.66 -1.55 -5.20
N ALA A 38 -15.35 -0.46 -4.82
CA ALA A 38 -16.72 -0.44 -4.32
C ALA A 38 -17.21 1.02 -4.17
N ASN A 39 -18.50 1.21 -3.93
CA ASN A 39 -19.11 2.52 -3.69
C ASN A 39 -18.56 3.22 -2.42
N GLY A 40 -18.84 4.51 -2.29
CA GLY A 40 -18.57 5.27 -1.07
C GLY A 40 -19.25 4.64 0.15
N GLY A 41 -18.56 4.63 1.29
CA GLY A 41 -19.10 4.03 2.52
C GLY A 41 -19.02 2.49 2.62
N SER A 42 -18.61 1.77 1.56
CA SER A 42 -18.53 0.30 1.57
C SER A 42 -17.32 -0.29 2.34
N GLY A 43 -16.64 0.50 3.18
CA GLY A 43 -15.56 0.02 4.04
C GLY A 43 -14.19 -0.18 3.37
N LYS A 44 -13.97 0.28 2.13
CA LYS A 44 -12.69 0.09 1.39
C LYS A 44 -11.45 0.51 2.19
N SER A 45 -11.46 1.75 2.72
CA SER A 45 -10.33 2.28 3.50
C SER A 45 -10.14 1.52 4.81
N TYR A 46 -11.21 1.00 5.39
CA TYR A 46 -11.14 0.19 6.60
C TYR A 46 -10.56 -1.21 6.30
N LEU A 47 -10.96 -1.82 5.18
CA LEU A 47 -10.40 -3.09 4.71
C LEU A 47 -8.91 -2.96 4.41
N SER A 48 -8.49 -1.92 3.68
CA SER A 48 -7.06 -1.68 3.41
C SER A 48 -6.26 -1.47 4.69
N ALA A 49 -6.79 -0.73 5.66
CA ALA A 49 -6.15 -0.59 6.98
C ALA A 49 -6.08 -1.94 7.73
N ALA A 50 -7.15 -2.74 7.74
CA ALA A 50 -7.15 -4.05 8.40
C ALA A 50 -6.14 -5.03 7.77
N ILE A 51 -6.03 -5.02 6.43
CA ILE A 51 -4.98 -5.77 5.70
C ILE A 51 -3.61 -5.31 6.16
N SER A 52 -3.35 -4.01 6.18
CA SER A 52 -2.06 -3.48 6.62
C SER A 52 -1.73 -3.87 8.07
N LYS A 53 -2.67 -3.74 9.00
CA LYS A 53 -2.50 -4.17 10.40
C LYS A 53 -2.15 -5.66 10.49
N THR A 54 -2.81 -6.50 9.69
CA THR A 54 -2.54 -7.93 9.63
C THR A 54 -1.11 -8.20 9.16
N LEU A 55 -0.68 -7.49 8.10
CA LEU A 55 0.66 -7.62 7.53
C LEU A 55 1.77 -7.07 8.45
N CYS A 56 1.49 -6.12 9.34
CA CYS A 56 2.47 -5.67 10.35
C CYS A 56 2.97 -6.84 11.22
N LYS A 57 2.11 -7.84 11.48
CA LYS A 57 2.43 -9.04 12.28
C LYS A 57 3.23 -10.09 11.50
N ASP A 58 3.31 -9.97 10.18
CA ASP A 58 4.03 -10.91 9.33
C ASP A 58 5.53 -10.60 9.36
N ALA A 59 6.36 -11.59 9.71
CA ALA A 59 7.82 -11.46 9.75
C ALA A 59 8.44 -11.24 8.36
N ARG A 60 7.76 -11.65 7.29
CA ARG A 60 8.18 -11.43 5.89
C ARG A 60 8.04 -9.97 5.47
N VAL A 61 7.16 -9.22 6.15
CA VAL A 61 6.91 -7.79 5.87
C VAL A 61 7.81 -6.95 6.76
N LYS A 62 8.65 -6.14 6.12
CA LYS A 62 9.59 -5.23 6.80
C LYS A 62 8.96 -3.89 7.15
N SER A 63 8.18 -3.33 6.22
CA SER A 63 7.51 -2.04 6.38
C SER A 63 6.27 -1.98 5.49
N ILE A 64 5.34 -1.10 5.86
CA ILE A 64 4.13 -0.78 5.13
C ILE A 64 4.03 0.74 5.03
N VAL A 65 3.82 1.23 3.80
CA VAL A 65 3.52 2.64 3.54
C VAL A 65 2.06 2.73 3.11
N TYR A 66 1.27 3.45 3.89
CA TYR A 66 -0.14 3.69 3.60
C TYR A 66 -0.33 5.14 3.19
N VAL A 67 -0.87 5.36 1.99
CA VAL A 67 -1.06 6.69 1.42
C VAL A 67 -2.55 7.00 1.37
N ASP A 68 -2.99 7.97 2.17
CA ASP A 68 -4.39 8.41 2.26
C ASP A 68 -4.56 9.86 1.79
N MET A 69 -5.17 10.01 0.62
CA MET A 69 -5.42 11.32 0.00
C MET A 69 -6.91 11.70 -0.05
N ASP A 70 -7.79 10.85 0.48
CA ASP A 70 -9.23 10.95 0.26
C ASP A 70 -10.01 11.19 1.56
N ASN A 71 -9.58 10.61 2.70
CA ASN A 71 -10.37 10.69 3.93
C ASN A 71 -10.07 11.97 4.74
N PRO A 72 -11.07 12.76 5.14
CA PRO A 72 -10.90 13.86 6.08
C PRO A 72 -10.47 13.37 7.48
N LEU A 73 -9.71 14.19 8.21
CA LEU A 73 -9.19 13.85 9.55
C LEU A 73 -10.29 13.51 10.57
N ASN A 74 -11.42 14.23 10.56
CA ASN A 74 -12.53 13.96 11.46
C ASN A 74 -13.14 12.56 11.22
N VAL A 75 -13.24 12.15 9.94
CA VAL A 75 -13.74 10.83 9.56
C VAL A 75 -12.78 9.72 10.01
N LEU A 76 -11.46 9.96 9.91
CA LEU A 76 -10.45 9.01 10.41
C LEU A 76 -10.56 8.84 11.93
N ASN A 77 -10.76 9.94 12.66
CA ASN A 77 -10.93 9.93 14.11
C ASN A 77 -12.20 9.18 14.53
N GLU A 78 -13.35 9.50 13.93
CA GLU A 78 -14.64 8.82 14.21
C GLU A 78 -14.58 7.32 13.94
N ARG A 79 -13.77 6.88 12.97
CA ARG A 79 -13.58 5.46 12.62
C ARG A 79 -12.51 4.75 13.46
N GLY A 80 -11.88 5.44 14.40
CA GLY A 80 -10.86 4.86 15.28
C GLY A 80 -9.55 4.47 14.57
N PHE A 81 -9.18 5.14 13.46
CA PHE A 81 -7.96 4.81 12.70
C PHE A 81 -6.69 4.93 13.55
N GLY A 82 -6.68 5.83 14.53
CA GLY A 82 -5.57 6.01 15.47
C GLY A 82 -5.23 4.72 16.21
N GLU A 83 -6.23 4.12 16.86
CA GLU A 83 -6.08 2.85 17.57
C GLU A 83 -5.93 1.66 16.63
N LEU A 84 -6.57 1.73 15.45
CA LEU A 84 -6.54 0.66 14.49
C LEU A 84 -5.12 0.39 14.00
N ILE A 85 -4.34 1.41 13.63
CA ILE A 85 -3.10 1.15 12.90
C ILE A 85 -1.93 2.10 13.16
N LEU A 86 -2.16 3.30 13.72
CA LEU A 86 -1.07 4.27 13.87
C LEU A 86 -0.01 3.85 14.90
N ASN A 87 -0.31 2.90 15.78
CA ASN A 87 0.62 2.39 16.78
C ASN A 87 1.48 1.20 16.30
N GLU A 88 1.31 0.74 15.07
CA GLU A 88 2.07 -0.39 14.52
C GLU A 88 3.49 0.02 14.10
N SER A 89 4.51 -0.65 14.63
CA SER A 89 5.93 -0.23 14.46
C SER A 89 6.47 -0.30 13.02
N LYS A 90 5.85 -1.13 12.16
CA LYS A 90 6.23 -1.28 10.75
C LYS A 90 5.45 -0.35 9.82
N PHE A 91 4.56 0.48 10.36
CA PHE A 91 3.56 1.18 9.59
C PHE A 91 3.83 2.69 9.50
N THR A 92 3.87 3.19 8.28
CA THR A 92 4.03 4.62 7.99
C THR A 92 2.76 5.13 7.31
N TYR A 93 2.04 6.03 7.97
CA TYR A 93 0.82 6.66 7.44
C TYR A 93 1.15 8.03 6.83
N ILE A 94 0.95 8.15 5.53
CA ILE A 94 1.09 9.41 4.79
C ILE A 94 -0.31 9.93 4.50
N HIS A 95 -0.63 11.10 5.03
CA HIS A 95 -1.93 11.73 4.86
C HIS A 95 -1.81 13.07 4.13
N ARG A 96 -2.83 13.45 3.36
CA ARG A 96 -2.85 14.74 2.65
C ARG A 96 -2.55 15.95 3.54
N SER A 97 -2.94 15.92 4.82
CA SER A 97 -2.71 17.03 5.76
C SER A 97 -1.26 17.22 6.18
N SER A 98 -0.38 16.22 5.99
CA SER A 98 1.05 16.35 6.29
C SER A 98 1.87 16.84 5.09
N LEU A 99 1.26 16.94 3.91
CA LEU A 99 1.94 17.43 2.71
C LEU A 99 2.15 18.94 2.83
N LYS A 100 3.42 19.35 2.78
CA LYS A 100 3.81 20.76 2.67
C LYS A 100 3.86 21.16 1.19
N THR A 101 2.72 21.10 0.52
CA THR A 101 2.60 21.40 -0.90
C THR A 101 1.54 22.48 -1.07
N SER A 102 1.73 23.36 -2.05
CA SER A 102 0.75 24.44 -2.28
C SER A 102 -0.57 23.85 -2.79
N ALA A 103 -1.69 24.54 -2.56
CA ALA A 103 -2.99 24.10 -3.09
C ALA A 103 -2.97 23.91 -4.63
N TYR A 104 -2.09 24.65 -5.33
CA TYR A 104 -1.90 24.55 -6.77
C TYR A 104 -1.23 23.24 -7.21
N GLU A 105 -0.34 22.67 -6.40
CA GLU A 105 0.32 21.39 -6.69
C GLU A 105 -0.57 20.17 -6.37
N LEU A 106 -1.74 20.39 -5.76
CA LEU A 106 -2.74 19.36 -5.45
C LEU A 106 -3.88 19.29 -6.48
N LEU A 107 -3.87 20.18 -7.49
CA LEU A 107 -4.80 20.22 -8.62
C LEU A 107 -4.21 19.49 -9.83
#